data_AF-A0A193GI32-F1
#
_entry.id   AF-A0A193GI32-F1
#
_cell.length_a   1.000
_cell.length_b   1.000
_cell.length_c   1.000
_cell.angle_alpha   90.00
_cell.angle_beta   90.00
_cell.angle_gamma   90.00
#
_symmetry.space_group_name_H-M   'P 1'
#
loop_
_entity.id
_entity.type
_entity.pdbx_description
1 polymer ?
#
loop_
_entity_poly.entity_id
_entity_poly.type
_entity_poly.pdbx_seq_one_letter_code
_entity_poly.pdbx_strand_id
1 'polypeptide(L)' 'MAKPVITPQQFIAEANKRLPANVQLFLTPRGATIETATGYDWTNRDSLNAVTAVKLVVDQLAEQYEVHPALTVGGG' A
#
# COMPACT_ATOMS: atom_id res chain seq x y z
N MET A 1 -11.37 16.92 11.71
CA MET A 1 -12.16 15.71 11.42
C MET A 1 -11.25 14.50 11.61
N ALA A 2 -11.73 13.42 12.24
CA ALA A 2 -10.95 12.18 12.33
C ALA A 2 -10.88 11.53 10.93
N LYS A 3 -9.74 10.94 10.58
CA LYS A 3 -9.59 10.25 9.30
C LYS A 3 -10.45 8.97 9.32
N PRO A 4 -11.13 8.61 8.22
CA PRO A 4 -11.76 7.31 8.11
C PRO A 4 -10.73 6.18 8.27
N VAL A 5 -11.07 5.21 9.12
CA VAL A 5 -10.23 4.03 9.37
C VAL A 5 -10.54 2.97 8.32
N ILE A 6 -9.49 2.46 7.67
CA ILE A 6 -9.58 1.39 6.66
C ILE A 6 -8.65 0.24 7.01
N THR A 7 -8.97 -0.96 6.51
CA THR A 7 -8.10 -2.13 6.67
C THR A 7 -6.93 -2.10 5.69
N PRO A 8 -5.85 -2.86 5.94
CA PRO A 8 -4.76 -3.03 4.97
C PRO A 8 -5.21 -3.47 3.59
N GLN A 9 -6.23 -4.33 3.51
CA GLN A 9 -6.80 -4.78 2.23
C GLN A 9 -7.52 -3.66 1.49
N GLN A 10 -8.27 -2.83 2.22
CA GLN A 10 -8.93 -1.65 1.65
C GLN A 10 -7.89 -0.62 1.20
N PHE A 11 -6.83 -0.40 1.98
CA PHE A 11 -5.72 0.45 1.59
C PHE A 11 -5.06 -0.01 0.29
N ILE A 12 -4.80 -1.31 0.15
CA ILE A 12 -4.27 -1.90 -1.09
C ILE A 12 -5.23 -1.70 -2.27
N ALA A 13 -6.53 -1.94 -2.07
CA ALA A 13 -7.52 -1.75 -3.11
C ALA A 13 -7.58 -0.29 -3.57
N GLU A 14 -7.52 0.66 -2.63
CA GLU A 14 -7.50 2.10 -2.91
C GLU A 14 -6.20 2.54 -3.59
N ALA A 15 -5.06 1.98 -3.19
CA ALA A 15 -3.77 2.26 -3.82
C ALA A 15 -3.76 1.73 -5.26
N ASN A 16 -4.15 0.48 -5.49
CA ASN A 16 -4.14 -0.15 -6.82
C ASN A 16 -5.12 0.49 -7.81
N LYS A 17 -6.17 1.18 -7.34
CA LYS A 17 -7.02 2.01 -8.22
C LYS A 17 -6.31 3.25 -8.75
N ARG A 18 -5.34 3.79 -8.00
CA ARG A 18 -4.60 5.02 -8.31
C ARG A 18 -3.24 4.75 -8.97
N LEU A 19 -2.69 3.56 -8.74
CA LEU A 19 -1.41 3.16 -9.30
C LEU A 19 -1.49 2.88 -10.81
N PRO A 20 -0.38 3.05 -11.55
CA PRO A 20 -0.27 2.60 -12.94
C PRO A 20 -0.56 1.11 -13.07
N ALA A 21 -1.14 0.67 -14.19
CA ALA A 21 -1.53 -0.73 -14.41
C ALA A 21 -0.37 -1.74 -14.32
N ASN A 22 0.87 -1.31 -14.51
CA ASN A 22 2.07 -2.14 -14.36
C ASN A 22 2.63 -2.17 -12.91
N VAL A 23 1.99 -1.49 -11.95
CA VAL A 23 2.42 -1.45 -10.56
C VAL A 23 1.28 -1.90 -9.68
N GLN A 24 1.51 -2.98 -8.93
CA GLN A 24 0.52 -3.55 -8.03
C GLN A 24 1.09 -3.63 -6.62
N LEU A 25 0.44 -2.97 -5.67
CA LEU A 25 0.66 -3.09 -4.23
C LEU A 25 -0.06 -4.35 -3.70
N PHE A 26 0.58 -5.06 -2.78
CA PHE A 26 0.05 -6.27 -2.14
C PHE A 26 0.60 -6.43 -0.72
N LEU A 27 -0.04 -7.30 0.09
CA LEU A 27 0.47 -7.70 1.40
C LEU A 27 1.68 -8.62 1.23
N THR A 28 2.74 -8.41 2.02
CA THR A 28 3.92 -9.30 2.03
C THR A 28 3.94 -10.21 3.26
N PRO A 29 4.29 -11.50 3.11
CA PRO A 29 4.62 -12.20 1.86
C PRO A 29 3.40 -12.36 0.92
N ARG A 30 3.64 -12.57 -0.38
CA ARG A 30 2.55 -12.67 -1.37
C ARG A 30 1.57 -13.78 -1.00
N GLY A 31 0.29 -13.45 -0.94
CA GLY A 31 -0.77 -14.36 -0.47
C GLY A 31 -1.05 -14.28 1.04
N ALA A 32 -0.34 -13.42 1.78
CA ALA A 32 -0.63 -13.15 3.17
C ALA A 32 -2.02 -12.57 3.37
N THR A 33 -2.63 -12.91 4.50
CA THR A 33 -3.82 -12.26 5.03
C THR A 33 -3.42 -11.09 5.92
N ILE A 34 -4.39 -10.30 6.41
CA ILE A 34 -4.11 -9.23 7.38
C ILE A 34 -3.41 -9.77 8.64
N GLU A 35 -3.70 -11.01 9.04
CA GLU A 35 -3.15 -11.64 10.25
C GLU A 35 -1.71 -12.12 10.07
N THR A 36 -1.33 -12.48 8.85
CA THR A 36 -0.01 -13.06 8.53
C THR A 36 0.92 -12.09 7.80
N ALA A 37 0.40 -10.92 7.38
CA ALA A 37 1.17 -9.93 6.66
C ALA A 37 2.15 -9.23 7.59
N THR A 38 3.40 -9.12 7.14
CA THR A 38 4.44 -8.34 7.82
C THR A 38 4.53 -6.91 7.30
N GLY A 39 3.88 -6.63 6.16
CA GLY A 39 3.92 -5.33 5.54
C GLY A 39 3.25 -5.24 4.18
N TYR A 40 3.66 -4.21 3.44
CA TYR A 40 3.31 -4.00 2.03
C TYR A 40 4.51 -4.15 1.12
N ASP A 41 4.23 -4.62 -0.09
CA ASP A 41 5.19 -4.81 -1.17
C ASP A 41 4.52 -4.48 -2.52
N TRP A 42 5.30 -4.15 -3.56
CA TRP A 42 4.78 -3.82 -4.88
C TRP A 42 5.62 -4.42 -6.01
N THR A 43 5.02 -4.56 -7.19
CA THR A 43 5.71 -5.03 -8.40
C THR A 43 6.58 -3.95 -9.04
N ASN A 44 7.58 -4.35 -9.83
CA ASN A 44 8.49 -3.45 -10.55
C ASN A 44 9.28 -2.49 -9.65
N ARG A 45 9.73 -2.97 -8.48
CA ARG A 45 10.52 -2.18 -7.50
C ARG A 45 11.75 -1.50 -8.10
N ASP A 46 12.38 -2.11 -9.10
CA ASP A 46 13.59 -1.59 -9.74
C ASP A 46 13.30 -0.37 -10.65
N SER A 47 12.03 -0.10 -10.96
CA SER A 47 11.65 1.06 -11.77
C SER A 47 11.47 2.29 -10.88
N LEU A 48 12.28 3.32 -11.14
CA LEU A 48 12.16 4.61 -10.46
C LEU A 48 10.74 5.21 -10.59
N ASN A 49 10.08 4.98 -11.72
CA ASN A 49 8.71 5.42 -11.95
C ASN A 49 7.72 4.70 -11.01
N ALA A 50 7.91 3.40 -10.77
CA ALA A 50 7.08 2.63 -9.85
C ALA A 50 7.28 3.08 -8.40
N VAL A 51 8.54 3.28 -7.98
CA VAL A 51 8.86 3.79 -6.63
C VAL A 51 8.21 5.15 -6.40
N THR A 52 8.33 6.06 -7.37
CA THR A 52 7.74 7.41 -7.29
C THR A 52 6.21 7.35 -7.23
N ALA A 53 5.59 6.52 -8.07
CA ALA A 53 4.13 6.37 -8.11
C ALA A 53 3.60 5.78 -6.79
N VAL A 54 4.23 4.73 -6.25
CA VAL A 54 3.86 4.14 -4.96
C VAL A 54 4.00 5.15 -3.84
N LYS A 55 5.12 5.88 -3.78
CA LYS A 55 5.33 6.91 -2.77
C LYS A 55 4.22 7.98 -2.80
N LEU A 56 3.94 8.54 -3.98
CA LEU A 56 2.91 9.57 -4.13
C LEU A 56 1.53 9.08 -3.70
N VAL A 57 1.13 7.87 -4.11
CA VAL A 57 -0.18 7.29 -3.78
C VAL A 57 -0.27 6.96 -2.29
N VAL A 58 0.78 6.41 -1.69
CA VAL A 58 0.83 6.10 -0.25
C VAL A 58 0.75 7.37 0.58
N ASP A 59 1.52 8.40 0.24
CA ASP A 59 1.51 9.69 0.95
C ASP A 59 0.10 10.33 0.86
N GLN A 60 -0.51 10.32 -0.33
CA GLN A 60 -1.87 10.83 -0.54
C GLN A 60 -2.93 10.04 0.27
N LEU A 61 -2.80 8.72 0.38
CA LEU A 61 -3.72 7.90 1.16
C LEU A 61 -3.52 8.08 2.66
N ALA A 62 -2.29 8.27 3.12
CA ALA A 62 -1.97 8.54 4.51
C ALA A 62 -2.56 9.89 4.98
N GLU A 63 -2.75 10.86 4.08
CA GLU A 63 -3.48 12.10 4.38
C GLU A 63 -4.99 11.88 4.52
N GLN A 64 -5.55 10.94 3.76
CA GLN A 64 -7.01 10.71 3.68
C GLN A 64 -7.53 9.67 4.67
N TYR A 65 -6.72 8.67 5.03
CA TYR A 65 -7.15 7.50 5.77
C TYR A 65 -6.19 7.18 6.92
N GLU A 66 -6.72 6.47 7.90
CA GLU A 66 -5.93 5.81 8.94
C GLU A 66 -6.01 4.29 8.71
N VAL A 67 -4.89 3.58 8.72
CA VAL A 67 -4.86 2.14 8.40
C VAL A 67 -4.72 1.31 9.67
N HIS A 68 -5.67 0.39 9.89
CA HIS A 68 -5.68 -0.49 11.06
C HIS A 68 -5.92 -1.97 10.69
N PRO A 69 -5.07 -2.91 11.16
CA PRO A 69 -3.87 -2.68 11.95
C PRO A 69 -2.79 -1.94 11.14
N ALA A 70 -1.96 -1.15 11.82
CA ALA A 70 -0.81 -0.51 11.19
C ALA A 70 0.21 -1.59 10.80
N LEU A 71 0.47 -1.73 9.50
CA LEU A 71 1.51 -2.60 8.95
C LEU A 71 2.67 -1.75 8.45
N THR A 72 3.90 -2.21 8.67
CA THR A 72 5.12 -1.57 8.16
C THR A 72 5.19 -1.67 6.63
N VAL A 73 5.35 -0.55 5.92
CA VAL A 73 5.67 -0.59 4.49
C VAL A 73 7.14 -1.03 4.37
N GLY A 74 7.40 -2.16 3.72
CA GLY A 74 8.75 -2.69 3.53
C GLY A 74 9.53 -1.89 2.48
N GLY A 75 10.00 -0.70 2.89
CA GLY A 75 10.97 0.10 2.16
C GLY A 75 12.38 -0.33 2.51
N GLY A 76 12.98 -1.14 1.64
CA GLY A 76 14.44 -1.29 1.53
C GLY A 76 14.90 -0.45 0.35
#